data_AF-G8LDR1-F1
#
_entry.id   AF-G8LDR1-F1
#
_cell.length_a   1.000
_cell.length_b   1.000
_cell.length_c   1.000
_cell.angle_alpha   90.00
_cell.angle_beta   90.00
_cell.angle_gamma   90.00
#
_symmetry.space_group_name_H-M   'P 1'
#
loop_
_entity.id
_entity.type
_entity.pdbx_description
1 polymer ?
#
loop_
_entity_poly.entity_id
_entity_poly.type
_entity_poly.pdbx_seq_one_letter_code
_entity_poly.pdbx_strand_id
1 'polypeptide(L)'
;MLSREWCKSLCRFTSFIYAVLMNMNNITLAEKMIVLSGALLFALMIAVNSFFVNDNPGFRVPMTTYLIVMIALFFLDTIIFIFIQMQYASDRSHLSLLILSMAFLSGLIYFIETIIVIQLPEDAGLTHTLKTNDTAVFYFFRQLSFIFLLGLAVWVEKHTARRRFTLRNKVWLALISLIPLVMFPVLAHALSSYNPTWTLTIAAYRPDQYHPVWDVRYVNALIVLWSALACYMTYVTRFSSGVWNSIIVVCLSAITYNFFLLLLDTYNLSLWYISRAVEVFSKLFVICTLLLHVFSLLRFFGDRVNRDPLTQIFNRKYFFEALQRLRMLRTEKGTSIMMLDIDNFKTINDTWGHPVGDRVILAVVDIIKDSIRDNDVFARLGGEEFGLLLPDTDRSMAVAVAERIRQNVEQRTGQGNLYAVPLTVTLSIGVCSAIQENVNSSDIIRDVDEALYEAKHGGKNRTVCRQAAGSV
;
A
#
# COMPACT_ATOMS: atom_id res chain seq x y z
N MET A 1 -28.95 -29.62 -5.92
CA MET A 1 -28.80 -29.16 -7.31
C MET A 1 -28.34 -27.69 -7.39
N LEU A 2 -28.91 -26.78 -6.58
CA LEU A 2 -28.48 -25.37 -6.46
C LEU A 2 -26.98 -25.19 -6.15
N SER A 3 -26.37 -25.97 -5.24
CA SER A 3 -24.95 -25.80 -4.86
C SER A 3 -23.93 -25.98 -6.01
N ARG A 4 -24.23 -26.83 -7.00
CA ARG A 4 -23.33 -27.06 -8.16
C ARG A 4 -23.41 -25.95 -9.20
N GLU A 5 -24.58 -25.33 -9.38
CA GLU A 5 -24.74 -24.19 -10.30
C GLU A 5 -24.10 -22.92 -9.75
N TRP A 6 -24.27 -22.67 -8.44
CA TRP A 6 -23.61 -21.56 -7.76
C TRP A 6 -22.08 -21.65 -7.82
N CYS A 7 -21.51 -22.86 -7.62
CA CYS A 7 -20.08 -23.08 -7.71
C CYS A 7 -19.54 -22.84 -9.14
N LYS A 8 -20.30 -23.22 -10.18
CA LYS A 8 -19.98 -22.93 -11.59
C LYS A 8 -20.08 -21.44 -11.94
N SER A 9 -21.03 -20.69 -11.35
CA SER A 9 -21.11 -19.24 -11.51
C SER A 9 -19.96 -18.53 -10.80
N LEU A 10 -19.58 -19.00 -9.61
CA LEU A 10 -18.44 -18.45 -8.86
C LEU A 10 -17.12 -18.64 -9.62
N CYS A 11 -16.88 -19.83 -10.19
CA CYS A 11 -15.70 -20.10 -11.04
C CYS A 11 -15.65 -19.23 -12.31
N ARG A 12 -16.81 -18.92 -12.90
CA ARG A 12 -16.90 -18.00 -14.05
C ARG A 12 -16.62 -16.56 -13.64
N PHE A 13 -17.09 -16.14 -12.46
CA PHE A 13 -16.84 -14.81 -11.91
C PHE A 13 -15.37 -14.60 -11.54
N THR A 14 -14.72 -15.59 -10.91
CA THR A 14 -13.28 -15.53 -10.59
C THR A 14 -12.41 -15.54 -11.85
N SER A 15 -12.77 -16.32 -12.88
CA SER A 15 -12.11 -16.28 -14.20
C SER A 15 -12.27 -14.93 -14.90
N PHE A 16 -13.45 -14.30 -14.79
CA PHE A 16 -13.70 -12.97 -15.35
C PHE A 16 -12.85 -11.89 -14.65
N ILE A 17 -12.79 -11.91 -13.32
CA ILE A 17 -11.92 -11.01 -12.54
C ILE A 17 -10.45 -11.22 -12.91
N TYR A 18 -10.00 -12.46 -13.05
CA TYR A 18 -8.64 -12.78 -13.50
C TYR A 18 -8.33 -12.21 -14.89
N ALA A 19 -9.24 -12.38 -15.86
CA ALA A 19 -9.10 -11.84 -17.21
C ALA A 19 -9.05 -10.31 -17.24
N VAL A 20 -9.85 -9.63 -16.41
CA VAL A 20 -9.86 -8.17 -16.28
C VAL A 20 -8.57 -7.67 -15.64
N LEU A 21 -8.08 -8.31 -14.57
CA LEU A 21 -6.83 -7.95 -13.88
C LEU A 21 -5.60 -8.13 -14.76
N MET A 22 -5.56 -9.18 -15.58
CA MET A 22 -4.45 -9.44 -16.50
C MET A 22 -4.34 -8.36 -17.60
N ASN A 23 -5.45 -7.76 -18.00
CA ASN A 23 -5.49 -6.74 -19.07
C ASN A 23 -5.16 -5.31 -18.61
N MET A 24 -4.83 -5.12 -17.33
CA MET A 24 -4.50 -3.83 -16.75
C MET A 24 -2.98 -3.61 -16.68
N ASN A 25 -2.45 -2.75 -17.56
CA ASN A 25 -1.01 -2.49 -17.66
C ASN A 25 -0.42 -1.61 -16.55
N ASN A 26 -1.24 -0.95 -15.74
CA ASN A 26 -0.81 0.01 -14.71
C ASN A 26 -0.81 -0.53 -13.27
N ILE A 27 -1.16 -1.80 -13.07
CA ILE A 27 -1.26 -2.41 -11.74
C ILE A 27 -0.05 -3.33 -11.54
N THR A 28 0.64 -3.19 -10.41
CA THR A 28 1.79 -4.03 -10.08
C THR A 28 1.37 -5.49 -9.92
N LEU A 29 2.26 -6.43 -10.22
CA LEU A 29 2.00 -7.87 -10.09
C LEU A 29 1.52 -8.23 -8.66
N ALA A 30 2.04 -7.53 -7.65
CA ALA A 30 1.63 -7.67 -6.26
C ALA A 30 0.16 -7.31 -6.03
N GLU A 31 -0.30 -6.17 -6.57
CA GLU A 31 -1.70 -5.75 -6.46
C GLU A 31 -2.65 -6.71 -7.20
N LYS A 32 -2.25 -7.24 -8.37
CA LYS A 32 -3.02 -8.27 -9.09
C LYS A 32 -3.16 -9.55 -8.28
N MET A 33 -2.07 -10.03 -7.67
CA MET A 33 -2.06 -11.23 -6.83
C MET A 33 -2.91 -11.07 -5.58
N ILE A 34 -3.04 -9.84 -5.06
CA ILE A 34 -3.80 -9.54 -3.84
C ILE A 34 -5.30 -9.45 -4.13
N VAL A 35 -5.70 -8.85 -5.24
CA VAL A 35 -7.10 -8.92 -5.69
C VAL A 35 -7.50 -10.37 -5.96
N LEU A 36 -6.59 -11.16 -6.56
CA LEU A 36 -6.82 -12.57 -6.83
C LEU A 36 -6.88 -13.42 -5.56
N SER A 37 -6.00 -13.19 -4.58
CA SER A 37 -6.02 -13.89 -3.30
C SER A 37 -7.26 -13.53 -2.47
N GLY A 38 -7.71 -12.27 -2.51
CA GLY A 38 -8.97 -11.85 -1.91
C GLY A 38 -10.18 -12.54 -2.54
N ALA A 39 -10.23 -12.61 -3.87
CA ALA A 39 -11.28 -13.33 -4.60
C ALA A 39 -11.25 -14.85 -4.34
N LEU A 40 -10.06 -15.44 -4.22
CA LEU A 40 -9.87 -16.86 -3.92
C LEU A 40 -10.29 -17.20 -2.48
N LEU A 41 -9.93 -16.36 -1.51
CA LEU A 41 -10.32 -16.52 -0.10
C LEU A 41 -11.84 -16.40 0.07
N PHE A 42 -12.46 -15.44 -0.65
CA PHE A 42 -13.90 -15.28 -0.70
C PHE A 42 -14.61 -16.52 -1.27
N ALA A 43 -14.09 -17.08 -2.38
CA ALA A 43 -14.61 -18.30 -2.97
C ALA A 43 -14.43 -19.53 -2.07
N LEU A 44 -13.27 -19.64 -1.43
CA LEU A 44 -12.96 -20.72 -0.48
C LEU A 44 -13.89 -20.67 0.74
N MET A 45 -14.25 -19.49 1.24
CA MET A 45 -15.13 -19.37 2.38
C MET A 45 -16.59 -19.71 2.08
N ILE A 46 -17.08 -19.31 0.90
CA ILE A 46 -18.41 -19.76 0.43
C ILE A 46 -18.44 -21.30 0.35
N ALA A 47 -17.35 -21.90 -0.13
CA ALA A 47 -17.22 -23.35 -0.21
C ALA A 47 -17.14 -24.04 1.16
N VAL A 48 -16.29 -23.56 2.07
CA VAL A 48 -16.14 -24.11 3.44
C VAL A 48 -17.44 -23.97 4.22
N ASN A 49 -18.13 -22.83 4.13
CA ASN A 49 -19.38 -22.64 4.87
C ASN A 49 -20.50 -23.52 4.31
N SER A 50 -20.60 -23.69 2.99
CA SER A 50 -21.55 -24.65 2.38
C SER A 50 -21.35 -26.11 2.83
N PHE A 51 -20.18 -26.43 3.41
CA PHE A 51 -19.84 -27.75 3.95
C PHE A 51 -20.19 -27.90 5.43
N PHE A 52 -20.21 -26.82 6.22
CA PHE A 52 -20.48 -26.83 7.67
C PHE A 52 -21.93 -26.49 8.06
N VAL A 53 -22.81 -26.18 7.10
CA VAL A 53 -24.23 -25.90 7.39
C VAL A 53 -24.90 -27.16 7.93
N ASN A 54 -25.21 -27.14 9.23
CA ASN A 54 -26.18 -28.03 9.84
C ASN A 54 -27.50 -27.25 9.88
N ASP A 55 -28.44 -27.58 8.98
CA ASP A 55 -29.75 -26.93 8.85
C ASP A 55 -30.65 -27.29 10.04
N ASN A 56 -30.39 -26.70 11.21
CA ASN A 56 -31.30 -26.76 12.34
C ASN A 56 -32.22 -25.51 12.32
N PRO A 57 -33.50 -25.65 11.92
CA PRO A 57 -34.41 -24.52 11.66
C PRO A 57 -34.85 -23.73 12.91
N GLY A 58 -34.30 -24.02 14.10
CA GLY A 58 -34.68 -23.39 15.37
C GLY A 58 -33.60 -22.50 16.01
N PHE A 59 -32.37 -22.45 15.48
CA PHE A 59 -31.27 -21.75 16.17
C PHE A 59 -31.13 -20.31 15.68
N ARG A 60 -31.51 -19.35 16.54
CA ARG A 60 -31.39 -17.90 16.27
C ARG A 60 -29.97 -17.42 16.58
N VAL A 61 -29.49 -16.42 15.84
CA VAL A 61 -28.20 -15.74 16.14
C VAL A 61 -28.33 -15.09 17.53
N PRO A 62 -27.43 -15.39 18.49
CA PRO A 62 -27.43 -14.70 19.77
C PRO A 62 -27.17 -13.20 19.59
N MET A 63 -27.91 -12.36 20.31
CA MET A 63 -27.69 -10.90 20.30
C MET A 63 -26.25 -10.52 20.67
N THR A 64 -25.60 -11.32 21.52
CA THR A 64 -24.18 -11.18 21.87
C THR A 64 -23.26 -11.32 20.66
N THR A 65 -23.53 -12.27 19.76
CA THR A 65 -22.76 -12.46 18.53
C THR A 65 -22.96 -11.30 17.56
N TYR A 66 -24.20 -10.80 17.44
CA TYR A 66 -24.47 -9.61 16.64
C TYR A 66 -23.68 -8.41 17.16
N LEU A 67 -23.69 -8.18 18.48
CA LEU A 67 -22.97 -7.09 19.13
C LEU A 67 -21.45 -7.17 18.87
N ILE A 68 -20.84 -8.34 19.03
CA ILE A 68 -19.40 -8.55 18.78
C ILE A 68 -19.03 -8.16 17.34
N VAL A 69 -19.83 -8.59 16.36
CA VAL A 69 -19.59 -8.27 14.95
C VAL A 69 -19.72 -6.76 14.68
N MET A 70 -20.70 -6.09 15.28
CA MET A 70 -20.85 -4.64 15.14
C MET A 70 -19.68 -3.87 15.74
N ILE A 71 -19.18 -4.29 16.91
CA ILE A 71 -17.98 -3.72 17.53
C ILE A 71 -16.76 -3.93 16.65
N ALA A 72 -16.57 -5.12 16.08
CA ALA A 72 -15.46 -5.40 15.18
C ALA A 72 -15.51 -4.52 13.91
N LEU A 73 -16.68 -4.37 13.29
CA LEU A 73 -16.87 -3.49 12.13
C LEU A 73 -16.63 -2.02 12.47
N PHE A 74 -17.03 -1.55 13.66
CA PHE A 74 -16.72 -0.21 14.16
C PHE A 74 -15.21 0.06 14.18
N PHE A 75 -14.42 -0.88 14.71
CA PHE A 75 -12.95 -0.74 14.73
C PHE A 75 -12.34 -0.76 13.34
N LEU A 76 -12.81 -1.64 12.45
CA LEU A 76 -12.32 -1.69 11.06
C LEU A 76 -12.61 -0.38 10.31
N ASP A 77 -13.82 0.17 10.44
CA ASP A 77 -14.18 1.45 9.82
C ASP A 77 -13.39 2.63 10.43
N THR A 78 -13.11 2.59 11.74
CA THR A 78 -12.24 3.56 12.41
C THR A 78 -10.82 3.53 11.85
N ILE A 79 -10.24 2.33 11.67
CA ILE A 79 -8.92 2.17 11.06
C ILE A 79 -8.92 2.74 9.64
N ILE A 80 -9.89 2.35 8.80
CA ILE A 80 -9.96 2.83 7.42
C ILE A 80 -10.10 4.35 7.37
N PHE A 81 -10.96 4.93 8.21
CA PHE A 81 -11.12 6.38 8.35
C PHE A 81 -9.78 7.07 8.63
N ILE A 82 -9.04 6.61 9.65
CA ILE A 82 -7.75 7.21 10.05
C ILE A 82 -6.73 7.11 8.91
N PHE A 83 -6.59 5.95 8.27
CA PHE A 83 -5.59 5.76 7.20
C PHE A 83 -5.89 6.64 5.98
N ILE A 84 -7.16 6.72 5.55
CA ILE A 84 -7.54 7.59 4.42
C ILE A 84 -7.35 9.07 4.79
N GLN A 85 -7.67 9.44 6.04
CA GLN A 85 -7.45 10.80 6.54
C GLN A 85 -5.95 11.16 6.58
N MET A 86 -5.09 10.24 7.00
CA MET A 86 -3.63 10.41 6.95
C MET A 86 -3.12 10.55 5.52
N GLN A 87 -3.65 9.76 4.58
CA GLN A 87 -3.28 9.87 3.16
C GLN A 87 -3.65 11.26 2.61
N TYR A 88 -4.83 11.77 2.95
CA TYR A 88 -5.23 13.15 2.60
C TYR A 88 -4.35 14.21 3.29
N ALA A 89 -3.95 14.00 4.55
CA ALA A 89 -3.08 14.93 5.26
C ALA A 89 -1.69 15.03 4.62
N SER A 90 -1.17 13.91 4.09
CA SER A 90 0.09 13.82 3.35
C SER A 90 0.00 14.52 1.98
N ASP A 91 -1.09 14.30 1.24
CA ASP A 91 -1.34 14.95 -0.05
C ASP A 91 -2.73 15.62 -0.10
N ARG A 92 -2.74 16.92 0.21
CA ARG A 92 -3.95 17.74 0.24
C ARG A 92 -4.54 18.07 -1.14
N SER A 93 -3.90 17.63 -2.23
CA SER A 93 -4.41 17.85 -3.58
C SER A 93 -5.63 16.98 -3.90
N HIS A 94 -5.75 15.82 -3.26
CA HIS A 94 -6.82 14.84 -3.47
C HIS A 94 -7.99 15.04 -2.49
N LEU A 95 -8.83 16.05 -2.74
CA LEU A 95 -9.99 16.36 -1.89
C LEU A 95 -11.02 15.22 -1.80
N SER A 96 -11.09 14.36 -2.81
CA SER A 96 -11.96 13.17 -2.83
C SER A 96 -11.67 12.22 -1.67
N LEU A 97 -10.40 12.09 -1.25
CA LEU A 97 -10.01 11.26 -0.10
C LEU A 97 -10.55 11.78 1.22
N LEU A 98 -10.63 13.10 1.40
CA LEU A 98 -11.25 13.70 2.58
C LEU A 98 -12.73 13.35 2.67
N ILE A 99 -13.46 13.40 1.55
CA ILE A 99 -14.89 13.07 1.55
C ILE A 99 -15.09 11.56 1.74
N LEU A 100 -14.21 10.75 1.14
CA LEU A 100 -14.21 9.31 1.31
C LEU A 100 -13.98 8.91 2.78
N SER A 101 -13.04 9.55 3.49
CA SER A 101 -12.84 9.28 4.92
C SER A 101 -14.10 9.62 5.73
N MET A 102 -14.78 10.73 5.42
CA MET A 102 -16.05 11.10 6.05
C MET A 102 -17.15 10.05 5.84
N ALA A 103 -17.15 9.29 4.73
CA ALA A 103 -18.10 8.19 4.53
C ALA A 103 -17.94 7.11 5.61
N PHE A 104 -16.70 6.71 5.92
CA PHE A 104 -16.42 5.75 7.00
C PHE A 104 -16.71 6.35 8.38
N LEU A 105 -16.38 7.63 8.61
CA LEU A 105 -16.73 8.31 9.86
C LEU A 105 -18.24 8.35 10.11
N SER A 106 -19.04 8.62 9.06
CA SER A 106 -20.50 8.65 9.17
C SER A 106 -21.07 7.30 9.62
N GLY A 107 -20.44 6.18 9.21
CA GLY A 107 -20.83 4.85 9.63
C GLY A 107 -20.69 4.61 11.13
N LEU A 108 -19.67 5.20 11.77
CA LEU A 108 -19.40 5.05 13.20
C LEU A 108 -20.54 5.54 14.08
N ILE A 109 -21.22 6.62 13.67
CA ILE A 109 -22.38 7.17 14.39
C ILE A 109 -23.48 6.11 14.50
N TYR A 110 -23.80 5.44 13.39
CA TYR A 110 -24.84 4.42 13.35
C TYR A 110 -24.44 3.13 14.07
N PHE A 111 -23.15 2.78 14.10
CA PHE A 111 -22.66 1.67 14.91
C PHE A 111 -22.89 1.95 16.40
N ILE A 112 -22.59 3.16 16.88
CA ILE A 112 -22.82 3.57 18.26
C ILE A 112 -24.30 3.48 18.62
N GLU A 113 -25.19 4.08 17.82
CA GLU A 113 -26.65 4.02 18.03
C GLU A 113 -27.16 2.57 18.05
N THR A 114 -26.70 1.73 17.11
CA THR A 114 -27.10 0.33 17.06
C THR A 114 -26.64 -0.45 18.29
N ILE A 115 -25.41 -0.19 18.78
CA ILE A 115 -24.89 -0.80 20.00
C ILE A 115 -25.74 -0.40 21.22
N ILE A 116 -26.10 0.88 21.33
CA ILE A 116 -26.95 1.41 22.40
C ILE A 116 -28.32 0.72 22.39
N VAL A 117 -28.98 0.64 21.22
CA VAL A 117 -30.29 -0.02 21.08
C VAL A 117 -30.26 -1.49 21.52
N ILE A 118 -29.19 -2.22 21.18
CA ILE A 118 -29.06 -3.64 21.50
C ILE A 118 -28.78 -3.86 22.99
N GLN A 119 -28.04 -2.95 23.64
CA GLN A 119 -27.68 -3.08 25.06
C GLN A 119 -28.77 -2.58 26.02
N LEU A 120 -29.76 -1.81 25.54
CA LEU A 120 -30.87 -1.34 26.37
C LEU A 120 -31.62 -2.54 27.01
N PRO A 121 -31.87 -2.53 28.33
CA PRO A 121 -32.62 -3.59 29.01
C PRO A 121 -34.05 -3.75 28.45
N GLU A 122 -34.62 -4.95 28.52
CA GLU A 122 -36.02 -5.18 28.12
C GLU A 122 -37.02 -4.51 29.07
N ASP A 123 -36.62 -4.30 30.33
CA ASP A 123 -37.43 -3.64 31.37
C ASP A 123 -37.61 -2.12 31.14
N ALA A 124 -36.92 -1.54 30.17
CA ALA A 124 -37.01 -0.12 29.80
C ALA A 124 -38.18 0.21 28.85
N GLY A 125 -39.08 -0.76 28.56
CA GLY A 125 -40.30 -0.55 27.78
C GLY A 125 -40.16 -0.72 26.26
N LEU A 126 -38.96 -1.03 25.74
CA LEU A 126 -38.76 -1.39 24.33
C LEU A 126 -38.92 -2.91 24.12
N THR A 127 -39.99 -3.31 23.43
CA THR A 127 -40.19 -4.70 23.01
C THR A 127 -39.10 -5.14 22.02
N HIS A 128 -38.81 -6.44 21.96
CA HIS A 128 -37.84 -7.02 21.01
C HIS A 128 -38.15 -6.63 19.55
N THR A 129 -39.43 -6.45 19.20
CA THR A 129 -39.87 -6.01 17.87
C THR A 129 -39.48 -4.57 17.57
N LEU A 130 -39.62 -3.66 18.54
CA LEU A 130 -39.18 -2.26 18.41
C LEU A 130 -37.66 -2.14 18.25
N LYS A 131 -36.89 -2.88 19.06
CA LYS A 131 -35.42 -2.91 18.95
C LYS A 131 -34.95 -3.38 17.57
N THR A 132 -35.63 -4.39 17.02
CA THR A 132 -35.31 -4.91 15.67
C THR A 132 -35.65 -3.88 14.58
N ASN A 133 -36.77 -3.18 14.70
CA ASN A 133 -37.14 -2.12 13.76
C ASN A 133 -36.14 -0.95 13.82
N ASP A 134 -35.78 -0.48 15.01
CA ASP A 134 -34.84 0.63 15.17
C ASP A 134 -33.45 0.28 14.62
N THR A 135 -32.99 -0.95 14.86
CA THR A 135 -31.76 -1.48 14.24
C THR A 135 -31.84 -1.46 12.71
N ALA A 136 -33.00 -1.77 12.14
CA ALA A 136 -33.23 -1.71 10.70
C ALA A 136 -33.22 -0.27 10.16
N VAL A 137 -33.81 0.68 10.89
CA VAL A 137 -33.78 2.12 10.59
C VAL A 137 -32.34 2.62 10.57
N PHE A 138 -31.57 2.37 11.63
CA PHE A 138 -30.17 2.81 11.70
C PHE A 138 -29.30 2.15 10.61
N TYR A 139 -29.50 0.87 10.32
CA TYR A 139 -28.83 0.21 9.20
C TYR A 139 -29.16 0.87 7.86
N PHE A 140 -30.43 1.18 7.59
CA PHE A 140 -30.84 1.80 6.34
C PHE A 140 -30.21 3.19 6.15
N PHE A 141 -30.26 4.03 7.18
CA PHE A 141 -29.64 5.36 7.14
C PHE A 141 -28.11 5.32 7.09
N ARG A 142 -27.47 4.31 7.70
CA ARG A 142 -26.03 4.06 7.55
C ARG A 142 -25.66 3.83 6.08
N GLN A 143 -26.41 2.98 5.39
CA GLN A 143 -26.17 2.68 3.98
C GLN A 143 -26.38 3.92 3.10
N LEU A 144 -27.47 4.68 3.33
CA LEU A 144 -27.74 5.92 2.59
C LEU A 144 -26.66 6.98 2.80
N SER A 145 -26.20 7.16 4.03
CA SER A 145 -25.15 8.12 4.36
C SER A 145 -23.85 7.78 3.63
N PHE A 146 -23.49 6.49 3.64
CA PHE A 146 -22.29 6.02 2.97
C PHE A 146 -22.39 6.16 1.45
N ILE A 147 -23.52 5.76 0.84
CA ILE A 147 -23.77 5.90 -0.61
C ILE A 147 -23.65 7.38 -1.02
N PHE A 148 -24.25 8.29 -0.26
CA PHE A 148 -24.21 9.72 -0.57
C PHE A 148 -22.79 10.28 -0.54
N LEU A 149 -22.06 10.05 0.56
CA LEU A 149 -20.69 10.55 0.72
C LEU A 149 -19.75 9.92 -0.31
N LEU A 150 -19.91 8.63 -0.59
CA LEU A 150 -19.11 7.96 -1.60
C LEU A 150 -19.41 8.49 -3.02
N GLY A 151 -20.68 8.71 -3.35
CA GLY A 151 -21.07 9.34 -4.61
C GLY A 151 -20.48 10.74 -4.77
N LEU A 152 -20.50 11.54 -3.70
CA LEU A 152 -19.86 12.86 -3.67
C LEU A 152 -18.34 12.77 -3.85
N ALA A 153 -17.68 11.80 -3.19
CA ALA A 153 -16.24 11.59 -3.31
C ALA A 153 -15.83 11.24 -4.75
N VAL A 154 -16.56 10.33 -5.41
CA VAL A 154 -16.34 9.96 -6.83
C VAL A 154 -16.63 11.15 -7.75
N TRP A 155 -17.66 11.95 -7.47
CA TRP A 155 -17.94 13.16 -8.22
C TRP A 155 -16.77 14.17 -8.13
N VAL A 156 -16.22 14.38 -6.93
CA VAL A 156 -15.05 15.25 -6.73
C VAL A 156 -13.83 14.71 -7.47
N GLU A 157 -13.61 13.40 -7.44
CA GLU A 157 -12.51 12.76 -8.18
C GLU A 157 -12.58 13.07 -9.68
N LYS A 158 -13.75 12.88 -10.29
CA LYS A 158 -14.00 13.15 -11.72
C LYS A 158 -13.67 14.60 -12.11
N HIS A 159 -14.01 15.54 -11.23
CA HIS A 159 -13.84 16.97 -11.49
C HIS A 159 -12.44 17.50 -11.15
N THR A 160 -11.79 16.92 -10.15
CA THR A 160 -10.39 17.25 -9.80
C THR A 160 -9.45 16.94 -10.96
N ALA A 161 -9.70 15.84 -11.69
CA ALA A 161 -8.95 15.48 -12.90
C ALA A 161 -9.06 16.52 -14.04
N ARG A 162 -10.08 17.39 -14.03
CA ARG A 162 -10.36 18.35 -15.10
C ARG A 162 -10.11 19.81 -14.71
N ARG A 163 -10.25 20.18 -13.43
CA ARG A 163 -10.14 21.56 -12.92
C ARG A 163 -9.68 21.59 -11.46
N ARG A 164 -8.89 22.59 -11.08
CA ARG A 164 -8.60 22.89 -9.66
C ARG A 164 -9.82 23.54 -9.00
N PHE A 165 -10.21 23.06 -7.82
CA PHE A 165 -11.31 23.64 -7.04
C PHE A 165 -10.91 24.97 -6.37
N THR A 166 -11.79 25.98 -6.48
CA THR A 166 -11.66 27.25 -5.74
C THR A 166 -11.98 27.06 -4.26
N LEU A 167 -11.54 28.01 -3.41
CA LEU A 167 -11.85 27.99 -1.97
C LEU A 167 -13.36 27.90 -1.70
N ARG A 168 -14.16 28.68 -2.44
CA ARG A 168 -15.64 28.65 -2.36
C ARG A 168 -16.18 27.25 -2.59
N ASN A 169 -15.70 26.54 -3.61
CA ASN A 169 -16.17 25.19 -3.90
C ASN A 169 -15.77 24.20 -2.79
N LYS A 170 -14.58 24.36 -2.18
CA LYS A 170 -14.16 23.53 -1.04
C LYS A 170 -15.08 23.71 0.17
N VAL A 171 -15.47 24.94 0.48
CA VAL A 171 -16.43 25.23 1.57
C VAL A 171 -17.79 24.60 1.29
N TRP A 172 -18.32 24.74 0.07
CA TRP A 172 -19.59 24.09 -0.30
C TRP A 172 -19.52 22.58 -0.19
N LEU A 173 -18.43 21.95 -0.64
CA LEU A 173 -18.25 20.50 -0.51
C LEU A 173 -18.21 20.05 0.95
N ALA A 174 -17.55 20.81 1.83
CA ALA A 174 -17.53 20.53 3.26
C ALA A 174 -18.95 20.62 3.87
N LEU A 175 -19.71 21.66 3.54
CA LEU A 175 -21.10 21.82 3.99
C LEU A 175 -22.01 20.68 3.51
N ILE A 176 -21.88 20.28 2.24
CA ILE A 176 -22.64 19.15 1.69
C ILE A 176 -22.27 17.84 2.40
N SER A 177 -20.98 17.63 2.69
CA SER A 177 -20.53 16.43 3.41
C SER A 177 -21.02 16.39 4.87
N LEU A 178 -21.39 17.52 5.47
CA LEU A 178 -21.95 17.58 6.81
C LEU A 178 -23.37 16.99 6.88
N ILE A 179 -24.12 16.99 5.77
CA ILE A 179 -25.53 16.56 5.75
C ILE A 179 -25.67 15.10 6.22
N PRO A 180 -24.93 14.11 5.69
CA PRO A 180 -25.03 12.73 6.16
C PRO A 180 -24.35 12.47 7.51
N LEU A 181 -23.52 13.40 7.98
CA LEU A 181 -22.86 13.34 9.29
C LEU A 181 -23.75 13.84 10.43
N VAL A 182 -24.69 14.75 10.15
CA VAL A 182 -25.52 15.40 11.17
C VAL A 182 -27.01 15.21 10.89
N MET A 183 -27.49 15.61 9.72
CA MET A 183 -28.93 15.60 9.41
C MET A 183 -29.49 14.18 9.28
N PHE A 184 -28.77 13.26 8.64
CA PHE A 184 -29.26 11.89 8.46
C PHE A 184 -29.33 11.11 9.79
N PRO A 185 -28.32 11.16 10.69
CA PRO A 185 -28.43 10.54 12.01
C PRO A 185 -29.57 11.11 12.86
N VAL A 186 -29.75 12.45 12.86
CA VAL A 186 -30.86 13.09 13.57
C VAL A 186 -32.20 12.62 13.01
N LEU A 187 -32.33 12.53 11.69
CA LEU A 187 -33.54 12.01 11.05
C LEU A 187 -33.78 10.53 11.38
N ALA A 188 -32.72 9.70 11.39
CA ALA A 188 -32.81 8.29 11.75
C ALA A 188 -33.28 8.10 13.19
N HIS A 189 -32.72 8.88 14.12
CA HIS A 189 -33.14 8.89 15.53
C HIS A 189 -34.56 9.45 15.69
N ALA A 190 -34.95 10.43 14.87
CA ALA A 190 -36.29 10.98 14.91
C ALA A 190 -37.35 10.02 14.37
N LEU A 191 -36.97 9.11 13.45
CA LEU A 191 -37.84 8.13 12.81
C LEU A 191 -37.88 6.76 13.51
N SER A 192 -37.04 6.54 14.52
CA SER A 192 -37.05 5.35 15.36
C SER A 192 -37.98 5.51 16.57
N SER A 193 -38.09 4.48 17.41
CA SER A 193 -39.05 4.43 18.51
C SER A 193 -38.91 5.53 19.58
N TYR A 194 -37.85 6.34 19.52
CA TYR A 194 -37.66 7.52 20.38
C TYR A 194 -38.75 8.58 20.20
N ASN A 195 -39.41 8.65 19.03
CA ASN A 195 -40.55 9.54 18.80
C ASN A 195 -41.82 8.76 18.42
N PRO A 196 -42.89 8.81 19.25
CA PRO A 196 -44.11 8.04 18.99
C PRO A 196 -44.94 8.55 17.81
N THR A 197 -44.71 9.78 17.32
CA THR A 197 -45.51 10.43 16.28
C THR A 197 -45.05 10.14 14.86
N TRP A 198 -43.76 9.84 14.66
CA TRP A 198 -43.15 9.65 13.35
C TRP A 198 -42.30 8.39 13.37
N THR A 199 -42.91 7.20 13.46
CA THR A 199 -42.17 5.93 13.44
C THR A 199 -42.10 5.35 12.03
N LEU A 200 -40.89 5.11 11.54
CA LEU A 200 -40.65 4.42 10.28
C LEU A 200 -40.58 2.91 10.52
N THR A 201 -41.52 2.17 9.94
CA THR A 201 -41.56 0.71 10.03
C THR A 201 -40.83 0.06 8.85
N ILE A 202 -39.57 -0.33 9.06
CA ILE A 202 -38.75 -1.05 8.09
C ILE A 202 -38.81 -2.56 8.34
N ALA A 203 -38.82 -2.97 9.62
CA ALA A 203 -38.96 -4.36 10.00
C ALA A 203 -40.18 -4.51 10.92
N ALA A 204 -41.16 -5.30 10.50
CA ALA A 204 -42.40 -5.51 11.22
C ALA A 204 -42.60 -6.98 11.59
N TYR A 205 -43.21 -7.24 12.74
CA TYR A 205 -43.59 -8.58 13.15
C TYR A 205 -44.80 -9.05 12.34
N ARG A 206 -44.68 -10.20 11.65
CA ARG A 206 -45.82 -10.86 11.01
C ARG A 206 -46.22 -12.08 11.85
N PRO A 207 -47.49 -12.16 12.31
CA PRO A 207 -47.99 -13.29 13.10
C PRO A 207 -47.75 -14.65 12.43
N ASP A 208 -47.81 -14.67 11.11
CA ASP A 208 -47.67 -15.85 10.26
C ASP A 208 -46.24 -16.43 10.25
N GLN A 209 -45.23 -15.59 10.57
CA GLN A 209 -43.81 -15.93 10.48
C GLN A 209 -43.12 -16.01 11.84
N TYR A 210 -43.75 -15.58 12.94
CA TYR A 210 -43.21 -15.60 14.32
C TYR A 210 -41.87 -14.86 14.54
N HIS A 211 -41.38 -14.11 13.55
CA HIS A 211 -40.20 -13.25 13.62
C HIS A 211 -40.41 -11.92 12.85
N PRO A 212 -39.68 -10.85 13.20
CA PRO A 212 -39.71 -9.59 12.45
C PRO A 212 -39.09 -9.78 11.05
N VAL A 213 -39.79 -9.27 10.03
CA VAL A 213 -39.39 -9.40 8.61
C VAL A 213 -39.15 -8.02 8.01
N TRP A 214 -38.07 -7.89 7.25
CA TRP A 214 -37.71 -6.67 6.56
C TRP A 214 -38.64 -6.42 5.37
N ASP A 215 -39.07 -5.17 5.21
CA ASP A 215 -39.80 -4.78 4.01
C ASP A 215 -38.84 -4.75 2.81
N VAL A 216 -39.13 -5.65 1.87
CA VAL A 216 -38.38 -5.91 0.63
C VAL A 216 -38.16 -4.64 -0.19
N ARG A 217 -39.06 -3.65 -0.12
CA ARG A 217 -38.95 -2.40 -0.87
C ARG A 217 -37.69 -1.61 -0.51
N TYR A 218 -37.36 -1.51 0.78
CA TYR A 218 -36.17 -0.80 1.24
C TYR A 218 -34.88 -1.52 0.84
N VAL A 219 -34.86 -2.84 0.96
CA VAL A 219 -33.69 -3.66 0.59
C VAL A 219 -33.43 -3.59 -0.91
N ASN A 220 -34.47 -3.68 -1.74
CA ASN A 220 -34.36 -3.50 -3.19
C ASN A 220 -33.83 -2.11 -3.56
N ALA A 221 -34.32 -1.05 -2.89
CA ALA A 221 -33.83 0.30 -3.11
C ALA A 221 -32.32 0.42 -2.82
N LEU A 222 -31.84 -0.18 -1.73
CA LEU A 222 -30.41 -0.20 -1.40
C LEU A 222 -29.58 -0.92 -2.46
N ILE A 223 -30.03 -2.09 -2.95
CA ILE A 223 -29.33 -2.85 -4.00
C ILE A 223 -29.21 -2.03 -5.27
N VAL A 224 -30.28 -1.35 -5.69
CA VAL A 224 -30.28 -0.50 -6.89
C VAL A 224 -29.31 0.68 -6.71
N LEU A 225 -29.34 1.36 -5.57
CA LEU A 225 -28.46 2.49 -5.30
C LEU A 225 -26.98 2.08 -5.27
N TRP A 226 -26.64 0.98 -4.59
CA TRP A 226 -25.29 0.45 -4.56
C TRP A 226 -24.81 -0.01 -5.95
N SER A 227 -25.68 -0.64 -6.74
CA SER A 227 -25.36 -1.05 -8.12
C SER A 227 -25.08 0.15 -9.01
N ALA A 228 -25.94 1.17 -8.95
CA ALA A 228 -25.75 2.41 -9.70
C ALA A 228 -24.44 3.12 -9.31
N LEU A 229 -24.13 3.17 -8.02
CA LEU A 229 -22.89 3.76 -7.51
C LEU A 229 -21.64 2.97 -7.95
N ALA A 230 -21.69 1.63 -7.90
CA ALA A 230 -20.60 0.78 -8.36
C ALA A 230 -20.31 1.01 -9.86
N CYS A 231 -21.36 1.03 -10.70
CA CYS A 231 -21.21 1.33 -12.13
C CYS A 231 -20.64 2.74 -12.37
N TYR A 232 -21.13 3.74 -11.65
CA TYR A 232 -20.63 5.12 -11.74
C TYR A 232 -19.15 5.21 -11.34
N MET A 233 -18.77 4.54 -10.25
CA MET A 233 -17.40 4.51 -9.76
C MET A 233 -16.47 3.86 -10.79
N THR A 234 -16.82 2.69 -11.31
CA THR A 234 -16.02 2.01 -12.35
C THR A 234 -15.84 2.88 -13.59
N TYR A 235 -16.89 3.60 -14.02
CA TYR A 235 -16.83 4.52 -15.15
C TYR A 235 -15.85 5.69 -14.93
N VAL A 236 -15.83 6.26 -13.71
CA VAL A 236 -14.98 7.42 -13.38
C VAL A 236 -13.53 7.01 -13.12
N THR A 237 -13.31 5.99 -12.29
CA THR A 237 -11.97 5.64 -11.80
C THR A 237 -11.17 4.82 -12.80
N ARG A 238 -11.85 4.12 -13.73
CA ARG A 238 -11.24 3.25 -14.76
C ARG A 238 -10.23 2.26 -14.19
N PHE A 239 -10.44 1.86 -12.94
CA PHE A 239 -9.54 1.02 -12.15
C PHE A 239 -8.10 1.52 -11.96
N SER A 240 -7.83 2.81 -12.21
CA SER A 240 -6.47 3.36 -12.24
C SER A 240 -5.78 3.48 -10.88
N SER A 241 -6.53 3.42 -9.77
CA SER A 241 -6.02 3.62 -8.41
C SER A 241 -6.37 2.44 -7.52
N GLY A 242 -5.36 1.91 -6.82
CA GLY A 242 -5.54 0.82 -5.86
C GLY A 242 -6.58 1.12 -4.79
N VAL A 243 -6.61 2.35 -4.26
CA VAL A 243 -7.59 2.77 -3.25
C VAL A 243 -9.00 2.71 -3.82
N TRP A 244 -9.24 3.27 -5.00
CA TRP A 244 -10.58 3.23 -5.60
C TRP A 244 -11.02 1.80 -5.94
N ASN A 245 -10.09 0.93 -6.35
CA ASN A 245 -10.38 -0.48 -6.61
C ASN A 245 -10.83 -1.21 -5.34
N SER A 246 -10.20 -0.92 -4.19
CA SER A 246 -10.63 -1.52 -2.93
C SER A 246 -11.99 -1.01 -2.47
N ILE A 247 -12.35 0.25 -2.76
CA ILE A 247 -13.72 0.73 -2.49
C ILE A 247 -14.76 0.11 -3.42
N ILE A 248 -14.44 -0.20 -4.68
CA ILE A 248 -15.34 -0.98 -5.56
C ILE A 248 -15.67 -2.34 -4.93
N VAL A 249 -14.69 -3.00 -4.30
CA VAL A 249 -14.92 -4.26 -3.56
C VAL A 249 -15.89 -4.05 -2.41
N VAL A 250 -15.82 -2.92 -1.70
CA VAL A 250 -16.81 -2.56 -0.65
C VAL A 250 -18.21 -2.42 -1.25
N CYS A 251 -18.37 -1.74 -2.39
CA CYS A 251 -19.66 -1.62 -3.08
C CYS A 251 -20.23 -3.00 -3.47
N LEU A 252 -19.39 -3.88 -4.04
CA LEU A 252 -19.81 -5.23 -4.44
C LEU A 252 -20.20 -6.09 -3.22
N SER A 253 -19.45 -5.96 -2.12
CA SER A 253 -19.78 -6.62 -0.86
C SER A 253 -21.15 -6.13 -0.35
N ALA A 254 -21.45 -4.84 -0.49
CA ALA A 254 -22.72 -4.25 -0.09
C ALA A 254 -23.92 -4.73 -0.90
N ILE A 255 -23.77 -4.87 -2.22
CA ILE A 255 -24.79 -5.50 -3.06
C ILE A 255 -25.03 -6.94 -2.59
N THR A 256 -23.96 -7.68 -2.31
CA THR A 256 -24.02 -9.10 -1.94
C THR A 256 -24.72 -9.33 -0.60
N TYR A 257 -24.35 -8.59 0.46
CA TYR A 257 -24.97 -8.78 1.76
C TYR A 257 -26.42 -8.26 1.82
N ASN A 258 -26.78 -7.25 1.02
CA ASN A 258 -28.18 -6.81 0.89
C ASN A 258 -29.00 -7.82 0.07
N PHE A 259 -28.41 -8.49 -0.93
CA PHE A 259 -29.06 -9.59 -1.62
C PHE A 259 -29.31 -10.78 -0.68
N PHE A 260 -28.36 -11.13 0.18
CA PHE A 260 -28.60 -12.14 1.22
C PHE A 260 -29.71 -11.74 2.20
N LEU A 261 -29.91 -10.43 2.45
CA LEU A 261 -31.01 -9.93 3.26
C LEU A 261 -32.40 -10.24 2.65
N LEU A 262 -32.50 -10.30 1.31
CA LEU A 262 -33.74 -10.71 0.62
C LEU A 262 -34.01 -12.21 0.69
N LEU A 263 -32.96 -13.02 0.81
CA LEU A 263 -33.05 -14.49 0.86
C LEU A 263 -33.29 -15.03 2.28
N LEU A 264 -33.22 -14.17 3.30
CA LEU A 264 -33.49 -14.48 4.70
C LEU A 264 -35.01 -14.56 4.96
N ASP A 265 -35.70 -15.53 4.37
CA ASP A 265 -37.13 -15.79 4.67
C ASP A 265 -37.31 -16.47 6.06
N THR A 266 -36.23 -17.13 6.52
CA THR A 266 -36.02 -17.55 7.91
C THR A 266 -34.61 -17.10 8.33
N TYR A 267 -34.40 -16.74 9.60
CA TYR A 267 -33.08 -16.40 10.16
C TYR A 267 -32.14 -17.62 10.13
N ASN A 268 -31.73 -18.07 8.94
CA ASN A 268 -30.73 -19.11 8.78
C ASN A 268 -29.40 -18.52 9.24
N LEU A 269 -28.96 -19.01 10.42
CA LEU A 269 -27.74 -18.61 11.12
C LEU A 269 -26.54 -18.52 10.16
N SER A 270 -26.43 -19.48 9.23
CA SER A 270 -25.34 -19.55 8.25
C SER A 270 -25.34 -18.38 7.27
N LEU A 271 -26.50 -17.99 6.72
CA LEU A 271 -26.60 -16.87 5.78
C LEU A 271 -26.25 -15.53 6.44
N TRP A 272 -26.65 -15.35 7.71
CA TRP A 272 -26.28 -14.15 8.47
C TRP A 272 -24.77 -14.05 8.67
N TYR A 273 -24.10 -15.15 9.06
CA TYR A 273 -22.64 -15.19 9.21
C TYR A 273 -21.91 -14.93 7.89
N ILE A 274 -22.39 -15.51 6.77
CA ILE A 274 -21.81 -15.26 5.45
C ILE A 274 -21.90 -13.77 5.11
N SER A 275 -23.09 -13.19 5.25
CA SER A 275 -23.36 -11.78 4.97
C SER A 275 -22.41 -10.85 5.74
N ARG A 276 -22.20 -11.10 7.04
CA ARG A 276 -21.25 -10.33 7.86
C ARG A 276 -19.79 -10.59 7.54
N ALA A 277 -19.43 -11.83 7.21
CA ALA A 277 -18.08 -12.16 6.76
C ALA A 277 -17.72 -11.39 5.48
N VAL A 278 -18.63 -11.37 4.49
CA VAL A 278 -18.47 -10.60 3.25
C VAL A 278 -18.18 -9.13 3.54
N GLU A 279 -18.92 -8.53 4.48
CA GLU A 279 -18.71 -7.14 4.92
C GLU A 279 -17.31 -6.95 5.55
N VAL A 280 -16.93 -7.79 6.52
CA VAL A 280 -15.61 -7.73 7.21
C VAL A 280 -14.44 -7.89 6.23
N PHE A 281 -14.49 -8.87 5.32
CA PHE A 281 -13.42 -9.10 4.36
C PHE A 281 -13.22 -7.93 3.41
N SER A 282 -14.30 -7.28 2.97
CA SER A 282 -14.18 -6.09 2.14
C SER A 282 -13.41 -4.97 2.85
N LYS A 283 -13.60 -4.80 4.15
CA LYS A 283 -12.91 -3.81 4.97
C LYS A 283 -11.44 -4.19 5.19
N LEU A 284 -11.15 -5.46 5.47
CA LEU A 284 -9.77 -5.97 5.56
C LEU A 284 -9.01 -5.80 4.23
N PHE A 285 -9.69 -5.99 3.09
CA PHE A 285 -9.12 -5.77 1.77
C PHE A 285 -8.73 -4.30 1.52
N VAL A 286 -9.58 -3.37 1.96
CA VAL A 286 -9.27 -1.92 1.95
C VAL A 286 -8.04 -1.63 2.81
N ILE A 287 -8.00 -2.11 4.06
CA ILE A 287 -6.87 -1.90 4.96
C ILE A 287 -5.57 -2.45 4.37
N CYS A 288 -5.61 -3.67 3.82
CA CYS A 288 -4.45 -4.29 3.18
C CYS A 288 -3.92 -3.44 2.02
N THR A 289 -4.83 -2.96 1.17
CA THR A 289 -4.50 -2.07 0.04
C THR A 289 -3.85 -0.76 0.52
N LEU A 290 -4.40 -0.13 1.56
CA LEU A 290 -3.85 1.09 2.16
C LEU A 290 -2.45 0.85 2.76
N LEU A 291 -2.26 -0.26 3.46
CA LEU A 291 -0.95 -0.63 4.03
C LEU A 291 0.11 -0.83 2.95
N LEU A 292 -0.22 -1.55 1.88
CA LEU A 292 0.72 -1.78 0.77
C LEU A 292 1.10 -0.48 0.08
N HIS A 293 0.14 0.43 -0.08
CA HIS A 293 0.42 1.75 -0.62
C HIS A 293 1.40 2.52 0.28
N VAL A 294 1.20 2.50 1.61
CA VAL A 294 2.12 3.11 2.58
C VAL A 294 3.52 2.47 2.50
N PHE A 295 3.62 1.14 2.47
CA PHE A 295 4.90 0.47 2.38
C PHE A 295 5.62 0.72 1.05
N SER A 296 4.88 0.79 -0.06
CA SER A 296 5.43 1.15 -1.37
C SER A 296 6.00 2.57 -1.35
N LEU A 297 5.28 3.51 -0.75
CA LEU A 297 5.72 4.90 -0.60
C LEU A 297 6.97 5.01 0.28
N LEU A 298 7.01 4.28 1.41
CA LEU A 298 8.17 4.22 2.29
C LEU A 298 9.41 3.65 1.57
N ARG A 299 9.24 2.60 0.76
CA ARG A 299 10.34 2.04 -0.06
C ARG A 299 10.84 3.03 -1.09
N PHE A 300 9.94 3.69 -1.81
CA PHE A 300 10.29 4.70 -2.81
C PHE A 300 11.11 5.86 -2.23
N PHE A 301 10.72 6.35 -1.05
CA PHE A 301 11.52 7.35 -0.33
C PHE A 301 12.86 6.77 0.16
N GLY A 302 12.88 5.53 0.65
CA GLY A 302 14.12 4.85 1.03
C GLY A 302 15.13 4.77 -0.12
N ASP A 303 14.69 4.38 -1.30
CA ASP A 303 15.56 4.24 -2.48
C ASP A 303 16.15 5.58 -2.94
N ARG A 304 15.39 6.68 -2.84
CA ARG A 304 15.88 8.03 -3.13
C ARG A 304 16.88 8.54 -2.08
N VAL A 305 16.69 8.16 -0.81
CA VAL A 305 17.60 8.50 0.28
C VAL A 305 18.93 7.75 0.16
N ASN A 306 18.98 6.65 -0.59
CA ASN A 306 20.18 5.82 -0.73
C ASN A 306 21.05 6.16 -1.95
N ARG A 307 20.67 7.13 -2.78
CA ARG A 307 21.42 7.51 -4.00
C ARG A 307 22.02 8.91 -3.89
N ASP A 308 23.17 9.10 -4.52
CA ASP A 308 23.79 10.41 -4.69
C ASP A 308 23.03 11.23 -5.76
N PRO A 309 22.64 12.48 -5.48
CA PRO A 309 21.81 13.26 -6.39
C PRO A 309 22.49 13.58 -7.73
N LEU A 310 23.81 13.77 -7.75
CA LEU A 310 24.55 14.08 -8.98
C LEU A 310 24.71 12.84 -9.85
N THR A 311 25.18 11.73 -9.26
CA THR A 311 25.66 10.56 -10.00
C THR A 311 24.67 9.42 -10.09
N GLN A 312 23.60 9.45 -9.28
CA GLN A 312 22.56 8.42 -9.18
C GLN A 312 23.07 7.02 -8.78
N ILE A 313 24.34 6.87 -8.40
CA ILE A 313 24.86 5.67 -7.75
C ILE A 313 24.53 5.70 -6.25
N PHE A 314 24.87 4.64 -5.50
CA PHE A 314 24.59 4.63 -4.07
C PHE A 314 25.37 5.73 -3.33
N ASN A 315 24.87 6.21 -2.21
CA ASN A 315 25.58 7.18 -1.40
C ASN A 315 26.41 6.52 -0.29
N ARG A 316 27.21 7.35 0.39
CA ARG A 316 28.04 6.96 1.52
C ARG A 316 27.29 6.14 2.57
N LYS A 317 26.06 6.56 2.93
CA LYS A 317 25.26 5.88 3.96
C LYS A 317 24.95 4.44 3.53
N TYR A 318 24.43 4.27 2.32
CA TYR A 318 24.09 2.96 1.80
C TYR A 318 25.33 2.04 1.68
N PHE A 319 26.48 2.57 1.27
CA PHE A 319 27.73 1.81 1.18
C PHE A 319 28.11 1.14 2.51
N PHE A 320 28.11 1.89 3.61
CA PHE A 320 28.47 1.35 4.93
C PHE A 320 27.41 0.37 5.46
N GLU A 321 26.13 0.62 5.21
CA GLU A 321 25.06 -0.35 5.54
C GLU A 321 25.22 -1.65 4.74
N ALA A 322 25.53 -1.55 3.44
CA ALA A 322 25.76 -2.71 2.58
C ALA A 322 27.00 -3.50 3.01
N LEU A 323 28.08 -2.81 3.39
CA LEU A 323 29.28 -3.44 3.96
C LEU A 323 28.94 -4.22 5.22
N GLN A 324 28.14 -3.66 6.13
CA GLN A 324 27.71 -4.37 7.33
C GLN A 324 26.89 -5.62 7.03
N ARG A 325 26.02 -5.58 6.02
CA ARG A 325 25.23 -6.74 5.58
C ARG A 325 26.10 -7.82 4.94
N LEU A 326 27.01 -7.44 4.04
CA LEU A 326 27.89 -8.38 3.35
C LEU A 326 28.83 -9.11 4.32
N ARG A 327 29.25 -8.46 5.41
CA ARG A 327 30.05 -9.09 6.48
C ARG A 327 29.35 -10.24 7.20
N MET A 328 28.01 -10.25 7.21
CA MET A 328 27.20 -11.30 7.84
C MET A 328 26.88 -12.45 6.87
N LEU A 329 27.23 -12.31 5.59
CA LEU A 329 26.93 -13.30 4.56
C LEU A 329 28.16 -14.18 4.30
N ARG A 330 27.93 -15.49 4.32
CA ARG A 330 28.94 -16.47 3.88
C ARG A 330 29.01 -16.47 2.37
N THR A 331 30.12 -16.00 1.81
CA THR A 331 30.43 -16.09 0.37
C THR A 331 31.57 -17.08 0.16
N GLU A 332 31.54 -17.88 -0.91
CA GLU A 332 32.56 -18.89 -1.18
C GLU A 332 33.96 -18.30 -1.35
N LYS A 333 34.08 -17.16 -2.05
CA LYS A 333 35.38 -16.50 -2.33
C LYS A 333 35.69 -15.30 -1.42
N GLY A 334 34.83 -15.02 -0.45
CA GLY A 334 34.91 -13.80 0.37
C GLY A 334 34.41 -12.56 -0.36
N THR A 335 34.40 -11.43 0.34
CA THR A 335 34.06 -10.11 -0.22
C THR A 335 35.32 -9.27 -0.33
N SER A 336 35.43 -8.50 -1.42
CA SER A 336 36.49 -7.48 -1.58
C SER A 336 35.89 -6.08 -1.57
N ILE A 337 36.63 -5.12 -1.00
CA ILE A 337 36.28 -3.70 -0.96
C ILE A 337 37.33 -2.89 -1.70
N MET A 338 36.89 -1.81 -2.35
CA MET A 338 37.78 -0.83 -2.94
C MET A 338 37.35 0.58 -2.55
N MET A 339 38.34 1.46 -2.38
CA MET A 339 38.14 2.90 -2.37
C MET A 339 38.93 3.51 -3.52
N LEU A 340 38.28 4.41 -4.24
CA LEU A 340 38.80 5.06 -5.44
C LEU A 340 38.74 6.56 -5.26
N ASP A 341 39.73 7.27 -5.77
CA ASP A 341 39.79 8.72 -5.74
C ASP A 341 40.30 9.28 -7.06
N ILE A 342 39.68 10.37 -7.53
CA ILE A 342 40.10 11.06 -8.75
C ILE A 342 41.36 11.88 -8.48
N ASP A 343 42.45 11.51 -9.15
CA ASP A 343 43.73 12.17 -8.99
C ASP A 343 43.66 13.65 -9.42
N ASN A 344 44.13 14.54 -8.55
CA ASN A 344 44.21 15.98 -8.81
C ASN A 344 42.85 16.66 -9.11
N PHE A 345 41.74 16.12 -8.62
CA PHE A 345 40.41 16.66 -8.90
C PHE A 345 40.23 18.12 -8.45
N LYS A 346 40.82 18.51 -7.32
CA LYS A 346 40.85 19.92 -6.89
C LYS A 346 41.44 20.83 -7.97
N THR A 347 42.54 20.44 -8.61
CA THR A 347 43.16 21.21 -9.71
C THR A 347 42.20 21.36 -10.90
N ILE A 348 41.39 20.35 -11.19
CA ILE A 348 40.37 20.41 -12.24
C ILE A 348 39.32 21.48 -11.90
N ASN A 349 38.80 21.45 -10.68
CA ASN A 349 37.84 22.46 -10.20
C ASN A 349 38.44 23.87 -10.19
N ASP A 350 39.68 24.01 -9.72
CA ASP A 350 40.37 25.30 -9.62
C ASP A 350 40.66 25.89 -11.01
N THR A 351 40.88 25.05 -12.02
CA THR A 351 41.21 25.48 -13.40
C THR A 351 39.98 25.72 -14.26
N TRP A 352 38.94 24.87 -14.14
CA TRP A 352 37.81 24.83 -15.07
C TRP A 352 36.45 25.06 -14.42
N GLY A 353 36.40 25.20 -13.09
CA GLY A 353 35.19 25.41 -12.31
C GLY A 353 34.40 24.13 -12.02
N HIS A 354 33.54 24.20 -11.00
CA HIS A 354 32.70 23.08 -10.54
C HIS A 354 31.86 22.38 -11.62
N PRO A 355 31.24 23.08 -12.61
CA PRO A 355 30.45 22.39 -13.64
C PRO A 355 31.28 21.40 -14.49
N VAL A 356 32.57 21.67 -14.66
CA VAL A 356 33.47 20.77 -15.38
C VAL A 356 33.91 19.62 -14.47
N GLY A 357 34.13 19.89 -13.18
CA GLY A 357 34.33 18.84 -12.17
C GLY A 357 33.17 17.86 -12.11
N ASP A 358 31.92 18.35 -12.11
CA ASP A 358 30.72 17.51 -12.14
C ASP A 358 30.66 16.62 -13.39
N ARG A 359 31.07 17.14 -14.55
CA ARG A 359 31.17 16.35 -15.78
C ARG A 359 32.23 15.25 -15.68
N VAL A 360 33.38 15.56 -15.08
CA VAL A 360 34.44 14.58 -14.83
C VAL A 360 33.94 13.47 -13.90
N ILE A 361 33.22 13.82 -12.83
CA ILE A 361 32.60 12.86 -11.92
C ILE A 361 31.63 11.95 -12.70
N LEU A 362 30.74 12.52 -13.51
CA LEU A 362 29.77 11.76 -14.29
C LEU A 362 30.45 10.81 -15.30
N ALA A 363 31.52 11.26 -15.96
CA ALA A 363 32.30 10.44 -16.88
C ALA A 363 32.96 9.25 -16.17
N VAL A 364 33.59 9.49 -15.02
CA VAL A 364 34.22 8.44 -14.20
C VAL A 364 33.16 7.42 -13.74
N VAL A 365 31.99 7.89 -13.31
CA VAL A 365 30.88 7.01 -12.88
C VAL A 365 30.39 6.12 -14.02
N ASP A 366 30.23 6.66 -15.21
CA ASP A 366 29.79 5.90 -16.39
C ASP A 366 30.82 4.81 -16.77
N ILE A 367 32.09 5.18 -16.80
CA ILE A 367 33.19 4.24 -17.10
C ILE A 367 33.30 3.14 -16.05
N ILE A 368 33.12 3.46 -14.76
CA ILE A 368 33.14 2.47 -13.69
C ILE A 368 31.96 1.51 -13.83
N LYS A 369 30.75 1.99 -14.14
CA LYS A 369 29.57 1.14 -14.36
C LYS A 369 29.80 0.12 -15.47
N ASP A 370 30.41 0.53 -16.58
CA ASP A 370 30.79 -0.39 -17.68
C ASP A 370 31.88 -1.40 -17.29
N SER A 371 32.58 -1.13 -16.18
CA SER A 371 33.73 -1.92 -15.71
C SER A 371 33.40 -2.83 -14.53
N ILE A 372 32.14 -2.91 -14.08
CA ILE A 372 31.69 -3.73 -12.93
C ILE A 372 30.46 -4.57 -13.29
N ARG A 373 30.05 -5.48 -12.40
CA ARG A 373 28.86 -6.32 -12.55
C ARG A 373 27.64 -5.64 -11.91
N ASP A 374 26.44 -6.02 -12.35
CA ASP A 374 25.18 -5.50 -11.78
C ASP A 374 25.00 -5.78 -10.28
N ASN A 375 25.63 -6.84 -9.77
CA ASN A 375 25.57 -7.23 -8.36
C ASN A 375 26.59 -6.49 -7.48
N ASP A 376 27.50 -5.71 -8.07
CA ASP A 376 28.51 -4.95 -7.33
C ASP A 376 27.88 -3.69 -6.73
N VAL A 377 28.25 -3.34 -5.50
CA VAL A 377 27.75 -2.11 -4.86
C VAL A 377 28.70 -0.97 -5.19
N PHE A 378 28.27 -0.07 -6.06
CA PHE A 378 29.02 1.14 -6.41
C PHE A 378 28.41 2.37 -5.76
N ALA A 379 29.22 3.10 -4.98
CA ALA A 379 28.77 4.25 -4.21
C ALA A 379 29.73 5.45 -4.28
N ARG A 380 29.19 6.65 -4.10
CA ARG A 380 29.96 7.88 -3.88
C ARG A 380 30.11 8.14 -2.39
N LEU A 381 31.35 8.19 -1.90
CA LEU A 381 31.68 8.35 -0.48
C LEU A 381 31.93 9.82 -0.10
N GLY A 382 32.42 10.61 -1.05
CA GLY A 382 32.79 12.01 -0.88
C GLY A 382 32.66 12.82 -2.17
N GLY A 383 33.38 13.95 -2.25
CA GLY A 383 33.37 14.83 -3.43
C GLY A 383 33.88 14.10 -4.68
N GLU A 384 35.10 13.57 -4.61
CA GLU A 384 35.78 12.82 -5.68
C GLU A 384 36.06 11.35 -5.31
N GLU A 385 35.54 10.90 -4.17
CA GLU A 385 35.80 9.58 -3.59
C GLU A 385 34.64 8.61 -3.86
N PHE A 386 34.99 7.40 -4.26
CA PHE A 386 34.05 6.32 -4.54
C PHE A 386 34.40 5.04 -3.78
N GLY A 387 33.40 4.20 -3.55
CA GLY A 387 33.53 2.90 -2.92
C GLY A 387 32.90 1.81 -3.78
N LEU A 388 33.57 0.67 -3.86
CA LEU A 388 33.04 -0.56 -4.46
C LEU A 388 33.04 -1.70 -3.45
N LEU A 389 31.93 -2.43 -3.37
CA LEU A 389 31.86 -3.73 -2.70
C LEU A 389 31.66 -4.80 -3.78
N LEU A 390 32.54 -5.79 -3.79
CA LEU A 390 32.56 -6.90 -4.74
C LEU A 390 32.29 -8.20 -3.99
N PRO A 391 31.03 -8.66 -3.91
CA PRO A 391 30.70 -9.96 -3.33
C PRO A 391 31.33 -11.10 -4.14
N ASP A 392 31.65 -12.21 -3.48
CA ASP A 392 32.21 -13.42 -4.10
C ASP A 392 33.43 -13.14 -4.99
N THR A 393 34.32 -12.28 -4.51
CA THR A 393 35.46 -11.77 -5.27
C THR A 393 36.74 -11.92 -4.45
N ASP A 394 37.61 -12.83 -4.88
CA ASP A 394 38.94 -13.03 -4.30
C ASP A 394 39.93 -11.90 -4.69
N ARG A 395 41.12 -11.95 -4.11
CA ARG A 395 42.19 -10.97 -4.33
C ARG A 395 42.56 -10.79 -5.80
N SER A 396 42.73 -11.88 -6.54
CA SER A 396 43.18 -11.83 -7.93
C SER A 396 42.15 -11.16 -8.82
N MET A 397 40.87 -11.49 -8.63
CA MET A 397 39.76 -10.88 -9.35
C MET A 397 39.56 -9.43 -8.94
N ALA A 398 39.67 -9.11 -7.64
CA ALA A 398 39.56 -7.73 -7.17
C ALA A 398 40.62 -6.83 -7.82
N VAL A 399 41.89 -7.24 -7.80
CA VAL A 399 42.96 -6.47 -8.44
C VAL A 399 42.72 -6.34 -9.95
N ALA A 400 42.25 -7.39 -10.62
CA ALA A 400 41.91 -7.32 -12.05
C ALA A 400 40.78 -6.32 -12.35
N VAL A 401 39.73 -6.27 -11.51
CA VAL A 401 38.64 -5.29 -11.64
C VAL A 401 39.15 -3.87 -11.40
N ALA A 402 39.97 -3.67 -10.36
CA ALA A 402 40.56 -2.36 -10.06
C ALA A 402 41.44 -1.85 -11.21
N GLU A 403 42.34 -2.68 -11.74
CA GLU A 403 43.19 -2.28 -12.87
C GLU A 403 42.38 -2.04 -14.14
N ARG A 404 41.33 -2.83 -14.39
CA ARG A 404 40.40 -2.57 -15.51
C ARG A 404 39.76 -1.20 -15.38
N ILE A 405 39.23 -0.86 -14.21
CA ILE A 405 38.64 0.46 -13.94
C ILE A 405 39.67 1.57 -14.20
N ARG A 406 40.86 1.45 -13.60
CA ARG A 406 41.92 2.46 -13.71
C ARG A 406 42.31 2.71 -15.16
N GLN A 407 42.58 1.64 -15.91
CA GLN A 407 42.98 1.71 -17.32
C GLN A 407 41.85 2.27 -18.20
N ASN A 408 40.60 1.85 -17.98
CA ASN A 408 39.46 2.34 -18.75
C ASN A 408 39.23 3.85 -18.53
N VAL A 409 39.39 4.34 -17.29
CA VAL A 409 39.25 5.78 -17.00
C VAL A 409 40.36 6.58 -17.68
N GLU A 410 41.61 6.16 -17.54
CA GLU A 410 42.76 6.81 -18.18
C GLU A 410 42.62 6.84 -19.72
N GLN A 411 42.23 5.72 -20.33
CA GLN A 411 42.11 5.62 -21.79
C GLN A 411 40.91 6.40 -22.34
N ARG A 412 39.72 6.23 -21.75
CA ARG A 412 38.47 6.82 -22.30
C ARG A 412 38.34 8.33 -22.06
N THR A 413 39.01 8.86 -21.04
CA THR A 413 39.09 10.31 -20.80
C THR A 413 40.29 10.96 -21.51
N GLY A 414 41.28 10.16 -21.91
CA GLY A 414 42.46 10.60 -22.67
C GLY A 414 42.23 10.69 -24.17
N GLN A 415 43.02 9.94 -24.96
CA GLN A 415 42.99 10.01 -26.42
C GLN A 415 41.65 9.53 -26.98
N GLY A 416 40.96 10.39 -27.74
CA GLY A 416 39.62 10.15 -28.27
C GLY A 416 38.48 10.72 -27.42
N ASN A 417 38.77 11.15 -26.18
CA ASN A 417 37.91 11.90 -25.24
C ASN A 417 36.40 11.77 -25.50
N LEU A 418 35.86 10.57 -25.28
CA LEU A 418 34.46 10.26 -25.55
C LEU A 418 33.48 11.09 -24.71
N TYR A 419 33.97 11.67 -23.60
CA TYR A 419 33.18 12.35 -22.58
C TYR A 419 33.35 13.87 -22.58
N ALA A 420 34.10 14.42 -23.54
CA ALA A 420 34.39 15.86 -23.67
C ALA A 420 34.87 16.51 -22.35
N VAL A 421 35.78 15.83 -21.65
CA VAL A 421 36.47 16.33 -20.45
C VAL A 421 37.78 17.05 -20.83
N PRO A 422 38.23 18.09 -20.12
CA PRO A 422 39.32 18.94 -20.60
C PRO A 422 40.71 18.30 -20.58
N LEU A 423 40.88 17.19 -19.86
CA LEU A 423 42.16 16.50 -19.68
C LEU A 423 41.96 15.02 -19.35
N THR A 424 43.02 14.23 -19.54
CA THR A 424 43.06 12.83 -19.12
C THR A 424 42.91 12.72 -17.60
N VAL A 425 41.92 11.96 -17.15
CA VAL A 425 41.63 11.72 -15.74
C VAL A 425 42.22 10.38 -15.33
N THR A 426 42.84 10.31 -14.16
CA THR A 426 43.38 9.07 -13.60
C THR A 426 42.80 8.82 -12.20
N LEU A 427 42.85 7.55 -11.77
CA LEU A 427 42.37 7.12 -10.46
C LEU A 427 43.51 6.50 -9.63
N SER A 428 43.52 6.83 -8.35
CA SER A 428 44.22 6.03 -7.34
C SER A 428 43.22 5.08 -6.68
N ILE A 429 43.59 3.80 -6.53
CA ILE A 429 42.69 2.75 -6.03
C ILE A 429 43.35 1.98 -4.89
N GLY A 430 42.69 1.98 -3.73
CA GLY A 430 42.99 1.08 -2.62
C GLY A 430 42.07 -0.13 -2.65
N VAL A 431 42.62 -1.34 -2.50
CA VAL A 431 41.87 -2.60 -2.46
C VAL A 431 42.17 -3.33 -1.15
N CYS A 432 41.12 -3.76 -0.46
CA CYS A 432 41.22 -4.71 0.65
C CYS A 432 40.41 -5.96 0.26
N SER A 433 41.09 -7.10 0.14
CA SER A 433 40.52 -8.31 -0.46
C SER A 433 40.37 -9.47 0.53
N ALA A 434 39.55 -10.46 0.14
CA ALA A 434 39.38 -11.73 0.84
C ALA A 434 38.87 -11.57 2.28
N ILE A 435 37.94 -10.64 2.47
CA ILE A 435 37.28 -10.42 3.77
C ILE A 435 36.34 -11.61 4.01
N GLN A 436 36.68 -12.40 5.03
CA GLN A 436 35.85 -13.48 5.55
C GLN A 436 34.90 -12.95 6.65
N GLU A 437 34.04 -13.82 7.17
CA GLU A 437 33.07 -13.49 8.22
C GLU A 437 33.76 -12.89 9.47
N ASN A 438 33.02 -12.04 10.19
CA ASN A 438 33.38 -11.47 11.50
C ASN A 438 34.61 -10.55 11.59
N VAL A 439 35.26 -10.17 10.49
CA VAL A 439 36.27 -9.09 10.51
C VAL A 439 35.59 -7.75 10.81
N ASN A 440 36.14 -6.92 11.70
CA ASN A 440 35.55 -5.64 12.09
C ASN A 440 35.54 -4.63 10.92
N SER A 441 34.41 -3.93 10.73
CA SER A 441 34.27 -2.92 9.66
C SER A 441 35.27 -1.78 9.78
N SER A 442 35.63 -1.37 11.00
CA SER A 442 36.62 -0.30 11.20
C SER A 442 38.01 -0.70 10.68
N ASP A 443 38.39 -1.97 10.87
CA ASP A 443 39.70 -2.47 10.40
C ASP A 443 39.71 -2.58 8.88
N ILE A 444 38.64 -3.10 8.28
CA ILE A 444 38.49 -3.16 6.81
C ILE A 444 38.60 -1.76 6.18
N ILE A 445 37.90 -0.78 6.76
CA ILE A 445 37.91 0.61 6.26
C ILE A 445 39.31 1.21 6.41
N ARG A 446 39.98 0.98 7.55
CA ARG A 446 41.36 1.44 7.74
C ARG A 446 42.30 0.83 6.70
N ASP A 447 42.22 -0.49 6.48
CA ASP A 447 43.13 -1.18 5.58
C ASP A 447 42.97 -0.74 4.11
N VAL A 448 41.73 -0.49 3.66
CA VAL A 448 41.48 0.02 2.30
C VAL A 448 41.85 1.50 2.15
N ASP A 449 41.68 2.31 3.19
CA ASP A 449 42.08 3.72 3.19
C ASP A 449 43.61 3.86 3.19
N GLU A 450 44.32 3.03 3.97
CA GLU A 450 45.78 2.99 3.94
C GLU A 450 46.31 2.51 2.58
N ALA A 451 45.65 1.55 1.92
CA ALA A 451 45.98 1.16 0.55
C ALA A 451 45.78 2.31 -0.44
N LEU A 452 44.67 3.06 -0.33
CA LEU A 452 44.40 4.22 -1.18
C LEU A 452 45.43 5.34 -0.93
N TYR A 453 45.80 5.56 0.33
CA TYR A 453 46.83 6.52 0.72
C TYR A 453 48.18 6.16 0.09
N GLU A 454 48.59 4.88 0.14
CA GLU A 454 49.80 4.38 -0.53
C GLU A 454 49.73 4.55 -2.06
N ALA A 455 48.56 4.34 -2.68
CA ALA A 455 48.38 4.58 -4.11
C ALA A 455 48.60 6.05 -4.47
N LYS A 456 48.02 6.98 -3.69
CA LYS A 456 48.17 8.43 -3.88
C LYS A 456 49.61 8.92 -3.68
N HIS A 457 50.32 8.40 -2.67
CA HIS A 457 51.70 8.80 -2.36
C HIS A 457 52.75 8.08 -3.19
N GLY A 458 52.41 6.92 -3.77
CA GLY A 458 53.27 6.15 -4.65
C GLY A 458 53.39 6.71 -6.08
N GLY A 459 52.88 7.92 -6.35
CA GLY A 459 52.91 8.53 -7.67
C GLY A 459 51.57 8.53 -8.42
N LYS A 460 50.46 8.17 -7.73
CA LYS A 460 49.08 8.18 -8.27
C LYS A 460 48.89 7.21 -9.44
N ASN A 461 47.72 7.23 -10.08
CA ASN A 461 47.35 6.38 -11.21
C ASN A 461 47.77 4.90 -11.02
N ARG A 462 47.39 4.32 -9.87
CA ARG A 462 47.78 2.95 -9.52
C ARG A 462 46.81 2.29 -8.56
N THR A 463 46.85 0.96 -8.56
CA THR A 463 46.16 0.13 -7.59
C THR A 463 47.15 -0.37 -6.53
N VAL A 464 46.77 -0.27 -5.26
CA VAL A 464 47.47 -0.92 -4.14
C VAL A 464 46.49 -1.87 -3.46
N CYS A 465 46.92 -3.11 -3.22
CA CYS A 465 46.10 -4.14 -2.59
C CYS A 465 46.72 -4.61 -1.29
N ARG A 466 45.93 -4.55 -0.22
CA ARG A 466 46.25 -5.08 1.10
C ARG A 466 45.33 -6.26 1.44
N GLN A 467 45.81 -7.11 2.33
CA GLN A 467 45.04 -8.22 2.88
C GLN A 467 44.47 -7.77 4.24
N ALA A 468 43.19 -8.07 4.49
CA ALA A 468 42.55 -7.68 5.75
C ALA A 468 43.23 -8.33 6.95
N ALA A 469 43.52 -7.54 7.99
CA ALA A 469 44.03 -8.09 9.24
C ALA A 469 43.03 -9.09 9.85
N GLY A 470 43.43 -10.35 10.00
CA GLY A 470 42.61 -11.41 10.61
C GLY A 470 41.97 -12.43 9.66
N SER A 471 42.26 -12.38 8.35
CA SER A 471 41.95 -13.48 7.44
C SER A 471 42.98 -14.61 7.63
N VAL A 472 42.58 -15.73 8.24
CA VAL A 472 43.38 -16.97 8.31
C VAL A 472 43.16 -17.80 7.05
#